data_AF-A0A6G9Y0M6-F1
#
_entry.id   AF-A0A6G9Y0M6-F1
#
_cell.length_a   1.000
_cell.length_b   1.000
_cell.length_c   1.000
_cell.angle_alpha   90.00
_cell.angle_beta   90.00
_cell.angle_gamma   90.00
#
_symmetry.space_group_name_H-M   'P 1'
#
loop_
_entity.id
_entity.type
_entity.pdbx_description
1 polymer ?
#
loop_
_entity_poly.entity_id
_entity_poly.type
_entity_poly.pdbx_seq_one_letter_code
_entity_poly.pdbx_strand_id
1 'polypeptide(L)'
;MSNDEQMMIDLGQLDLTPTTRPTPPGPADWVRWFAQMDAQLRRFATETFPDLPQPIWSREAIDRVGEAFDQIFPDKETVADPANADLVDQFLRWFGECYTHYTDYEWCYSTFGPAVYNEDDDPKGEGPTAVRFWLNYAAEYGFDYIRSHFRPESETEYVDDEYRRREQQRHTAAAAALQRFLHASPGPSANPAWDAWIAPYRRVRQLQTFLDHIGWDDLPPQPWSDDSADVERIGALLTDWFPNRKAMVAPENTDRADQVVVFLGECLIRYGHGRWFDRRQYHEMHLVHMGEKSILTLYDGFEPAIVVPHTTTNYGIPFFTYVAGGLLPRAVNNFAGMTRFLQGFHGMDARLE
;
A
#
# COMPACT_ATOMS: atom_id res chain seq x y z
N MET A 1 57.53 -24.02 -19.34
CA MET A 1 56.82 -23.37 -18.22
C MET A 1 55.45 -22.99 -18.74
N SER A 2 54.44 -23.80 -18.42
CA SER A 2 53.03 -23.54 -18.70
C SER A 2 52.30 -23.97 -17.44
N ASN A 3 51.77 -23.01 -16.69
CA ASN A 3 50.94 -23.25 -15.51
C ASN A 3 49.49 -23.25 -15.98
N ASP A 4 48.92 -24.44 -16.12
CA ASP A 4 47.47 -24.64 -16.18
C ASP A 4 46.96 -24.72 -14.73
N GLU A 5 46.56 -23.59 -14.16
CA GLU A 5 45.76 -23.55 -12.94
C GLU A 5 44.28 -23.72 -13.32
N GLN A 6 43.81 -24.96 -13.23
CA GLN A 6 42.39 -25.28 -13.12
C GLN A 6 41.86 -24.70 -11.81
N MET A 7 41.15 -23.57 -11.89
CA MET A 7 40.25 -23.13 -10.82
C MET A 7 39.03 -24.04 -10.80
N MET A 8 39.13 -25.11 -10.01
CA MET A 8 37.97 -25.86 -9.52
C MET A 8 37.12 -24.90 -8.68
N ILE A 9 35.99 -24.46 -9.24
CA ILE A 9 34.90 -23.89 -8.46
C ILE A 9 34.37 -25.03 -7.61
N ASP A 10 34.71 -25.01 -6.32
CA ASP A 10 34.09 -25.80 -5.28
C ASP A 10 32.63 -25.32 -5.16
N LEU A 11 31.76 -25.89 -5.99
CA LEU A 11 30.32 -25.78 -5.83
C LEU A 11 30.00 -26.54 -4.56
N GLY A 12 29.95 -25.78 -3.45
CA GLY A 12 29.70 -26.27 -2.11
C GLY A 12 28.72 -27.43 -2.13
N GLN A 13 29.16 -28.55 -1.57
CA GLN A 13 28.31 -29.70 -1.30
C GLN A 13 27.00 -29.20 -0.70
N LEU A 14 25.90 -29.53 -1.35
CA LEU A 14 24.56 -29.39 -0.77
C LEU A 14 24.59 -30.02 0.61
N ASP A 15 24.61 -29.19 1.64
CA ASP A 15 24.45 -29.66 3.01
C ASP A 15 23.00 -30.13 3.16
N LEU A 16 22.82 -31.44 3.02
CA LEU A 16 21.55 -32.14 3.22
C LEU A 16 21.37 -32.58 4.67
N THR A 17 22.15 -32.03 5.62
CA THR A 17 21.95 -32.32 7.04
C THR A 17 20.54 -31.82 7.41
N PRO A 18 19.66 -32.68 7.96
CA PRO A 18 18.39 -32.24 8.49
C PRO A 18 18.71 -31.31 9.66
N THR A 19 18.70 -30.01 9.42
CA THR A 19 18.62 -29.01 10.47
C THR A 19 17.23 -29.17 11.07
N THR A 20 17.10 -30.04 12.07
CA THR A 20 15.96 -30.00 12.98
C THR A 20 16.00 -28.64 13.67
N ARG A 21 15.37 -27.64 13.03
CA ARG A 21 15.25 -26.30 13.57
C ARG A 21 14.53 -26.44 14.91
N PRO A 22 15.14 -26.03 16.03
CA PRO A 22 14.48 -26.11 17.33
C PRO A 22 13.20 -25.28 17.26
N THR A 23 12.07 -25.89 17.64
CA THR A 23 10.79 -25.17 17.64
C THR A 23 10.84 -24.02 18.64
N PRO A 24 10.61 -22.76 18.21
CA PRO A 24 10.65 -21.63 19.10
C PRO A 24 9.59 -21.75 20.22
N PRO A 25 9.88 -21.25 21.43
CA PRO A 25 8.91 -21.28 22.52
C PRO A 25 7.68 -20.43 22.18
N GLY A 26 6.52 -20.86 22.68
CA GLY A 26 5.27 -20.12 22.52
C GLY A 26 4.05 -20.97 22.89
N PRO A 27 2.84 -20.44 22.68
CA PRO A 27 1.59 -21.17 22.91
C PRO A 27 1.51 -22.47 22.09
N ALA A 28 0.71 -23.43 22.56
CA ALA A 28 0.60 -24.75 21.92
C ALA A 28 0.17 -24.68 20.44
N ASP A 29 -0.67 -23.72 20.08
CA ASP A 29 -1.13 -23.54 18.69
C ASP A 29 -0.01 -23.00 17.79
N TRP A 30 0.85 -22.11 18.31
CA TRP A 30 2.06 -21.66 17.62
C TRP A 30 3.04 -22.82 17.38
N VAL A 31 3.33 -23.60 18.41
CA VAL A 31 4.25 -24.75 18.31
C VAL A 31 3.73 -25.75 17.27
N ARG A 32 2.42 -26.01 17.26
CA ARG A 32 1.77 -26.89 16.27
C ARG A 32 1.85 -26.32 14.86
N TRP A 33 1.61 -25.02 14.71
CA TRP A 33 1.73 -24.31 13.44
C TRP A 33 3.16 -24.40 12.92
N PHE A 34 4.16 -24.13 13.75
CA PHE A 34 5.58 -24.14 13.37
C PHE A 34 6.05 -25.55 12.96
N ALA A 35 5.57 -26.59 13.65
CA ALA A 35 5.90 -27.98 13.31
C ALA A 35 5.43 -28.41 11.89
N GLN A 36 4.55 -27.63 11.24
CA GLN A 36 4.09 -27.88 9.87
C GLN A 36 4.86 -27.10 8.80
N MET A 37 5.91 -26.36 9.17
CA MET A 37 6.66 -25.46 8.29
C MET A 37 7.11 -26.14 7.00
N ASP A 38 7.91 -27.21 7.10
CA ASP A 38 8.48 -27.89 5.95
C ASP A 38 7.41 -28.48 5.02
N ALA A 39 6.33 -29.01 5.60
CA ALA A 39 5.23 -29.60 4.83
C ALA A 39 4.50 -28.51 4.03
N GLN A 40 4.24 -27.35 4.64
CA GLN A 40 3.56 -26.24 3.97
C GLN A 40 4.45 -25.54 2.94
N LEU A 41 5.75 -25.36 3.21
CA LEU A 41 6.69 -24.82 2.22
C LEU A 41 6.86 -25.75 1.01
N ARG A 42 6.83 -27.07 1.25
CA ARG A 42 6.81 -28.05 0.15
C ARG A 42 5.55 -27.92 -0.70
N ARG A 43 4.37 -27.81 -0.06
CA ARG A 43 3.11 -27.55 -0.78
C ARG A 43 3.16 -26.24 -1.55
N PHE A 44 3.69 -25.17 -0.95
CA PHE A 44 3.87 -23.89 -1.62
C PHE A 44 4.69 -24.02 -2.92
N ALA A 45 5.80 -24.76 -2.88
CA ALA A 45 6.70 -24.92 -4.02
C ALA A 45 6.27 -25.98 -5.05
N THR A 46 5.22 -26.76 -4.78
CA THR A 46 4.80 -27.88 -5.66
C THR A 46 3.36 -27.78 -6.12
N GLU A 47 2.46 -27.28 -5.27
CA GLU A 47 1.03 -27.10 -5.53
C GLU A 47 0.72 -25.64 -5.91
N THR A 48 1.18 -24.67 -5.12
CA THR A 48 0.84 -23.25 -5.31
C THR A 48 1.67 -22.58 -6.39
N PHE A 49 2.98 -22.83 -6.38
CA PHE A 49 3.92 -22.38 -7.40
C PHE A 49 4.66 -23.58 -7.99
N PRO A 50 4.04 -24.32 -8.93
CA PRO A 50 4.69 -25.46 -9.58
C PRO A 50 6.01 -25.04 -10.24
N ASP A 51 7.04 -25.88 -10.12
CA ASP A 51 8.38 -25.66 -10.67
C ASP A 51 9.11 -24.43 -10.10
N LEU A 52 8.82 -24.02 -8.85
CA LEU A 52 9.54 -22.94 -8.20
C LEU A 52 11.05 -23.30 -8.06
N PRO A 53 11.98 -22.41 -8.45
CA PRO A 53 13.42 -22.64 -8.34
C PRO A 53 13.85 -23.00 -6.91
N GLN A 54 14.89 -23.83 -6.80
CA GLN A 54 15.50 -24.20 -5.52
C GLN A 54 16.84 -23.48 -5.31
N PRO A 55 17.13 -22.97 -4.10
CA PRO A 55 16.23 -22.94 -2.95
C PRO A 55 15.02 -22.02 -3.18
N ILE A 56 13.89 -22.30 -2.51
CA ILE A 56 12.63 -21.55 -2.72
C ILE A 56 12.69 -20.09 -2.25
N TRP A 57 13.74 -19.70 -1.55
CA TRP A 57 14.08 -18.31 -1.18
C TRP A 57 15.14 -17.71 -2.10
N SER A 58 15.55 -18.39 -3.18
CA SER A 58 16.45 -17.81 -4.17
C SER A 58 15.84 -16.57 -4.83
N ARG A 59 16.68 -15.70 -5.37
CA ARG A 59 16.23 -14.50 -6.10
C ARG A 59 15.26 -14.84 -7.24
N GLU A 60 15.55 -15.89 -8.01
CA GLU A 60 14.69 -16.33 -9.11
C GLU A 60 13.31 -16.80 -8.60
N ALA A 61 13.28 -17.52 -7.47
CA ALA A 61 12.03 -17.91 -6.82
C ALA A 61 11.25 -16.69 -6.31
N ILE A 62 11.93 -15.72 -5.69
CA ILE A 62 11.30 -14.47 -5.21
C ILE A 62 10.72 -13.66 -6.36
N ASP A 63 11.45 -13.53 -7.47
CA ASP A 63 10.98 -12.80 -8.65
C ASP A 63 9.74 -13.48 -9.25
N ARG A 64 9.76 -14.82 -9.39
CA ARG A 64 8.62 -15.60 -9.89
C ARG A 64 7.39 -15.53 -8.97
N VAL A 65 7.58 -15.61 -7.65
CA VAL A 65 6.48 -15.43 -6.71
C VAL A 65 5.93 -14.01 -6.80
N GLY A 66 6.79 -13.00 -6.90
CA GLY A 66 6.39 -11.60 -7.03
C GLY A 66 5.54 -11.32 -8.27
N GLU A 67 5.87 -11.93 -9.42
CA GLU A 67 5.10 -11.79 -10.65
C GLU A 67 3.65 -12.30 -10.51
N ALA A 68 3.42 -13.38 -9.75
CA ALA A 68 2.08 -13.93 -9.55
C ALA A 68 1.37 -13.40 -8.30
N PHE A 69 2.13 -12.97 -7.28
CA PHE A 69 1.62 -12.46 -6.00
C PHE A 69 0.51 -11.46 -6.26
N ASP A 70 0.74 -10.59 -7.24
CA ASP A 70 -0.14 -9.48 -7.47
C ASP A 70 -1.52 -9.86 -8.01
N GLN A 71 -1.59 -11.00 -8.71
CA GLN A 71 -2.83 -11.60 -9.21
C GLN A 71 -3.54 -12.40 -8.12
N ILE A 72 -2.77 -13.03 -7.22
CA ILE A 72 -3.28 -13.84 -6.11
C ILE A 72 -3.90 -12.95 -5.04
N PHE A 73 -3.20 -11.89 -4.65
CA PHE A 73 -3.65 -10.91 -3.65
C PHE A 73 -3.73 -9.52 -4.30
N PRO A 74 -4.82 -9.23 -5.03
CA PRO A 74 -5.03 -7.91 -5.61
C PRO A 74 -5.19 -6.82 -4.54
N ASP A 75 -5.66 -7.18 -3.34
CA ASP A 75 -5.87 -6.28 -2.22
C ASP A 75 -5.81 -6.98 -0.85
N LYS A 76 -5.86 -6.18 0.22
CA LYS A 76 -5.92 -6.64 1.60
C LYS A 76 -7.20 -7.42 1.95
N GLU A 77 -8.31 -7.20 1.23
CA GLU A 77 -9.55 -7.94 1.47
C GLU A 77 -9.36 -9.40 1.09
N THR A 78 -8.64 -9.66 -0.01
CA THR A 78 -8.28 -11.01 -0.45
C THR A 78 -7.39 -11.73 0.58
N VAL A 79 -6.49 -11.01 1.24
CA VAL A 79 -5.68 -11.55 2.36
C VAL A 79 -6.52 -11.80 3.62
N ALA A 80 -7.59 -11.03 3.83
CA ALA A 80 -8.48 -11.18 4.98
C ALA A 80 -9.58 -12.24 4.78
N ASP A 81 -9.86 -12.64 3.54
CA ASP A 81 -10.88 -13.63 3.21
C ASP A 81 -10.54 -15.01 3.82
N PRO A 82 -11.40 -15.58 4.68
CA PRO A 82 -11.20 -16.90 5.24
C PRO A 82 -11.06 -18.01 4.19
N ALA A 83 -11.61 -17.85 2.98
CA ALA A 83 -11.45 -18.79 1.89
C ALA A 83 -9.97 -18.91 1.43
N ASN A 84 -9.17 -17.87 1.65
CA ASN A 84 -7.75 -17.84 1.31
C ASN A 84 -6.83 -18.20 2.49
N ALA A 85 -7.37 -18.67 3.62
CA ALA A 85 -6.59 -18.89 4.83
C ALA A 85 -5.39 -19.86 4.65
N ASP A 86 -5.56 -20.97 3.91
CA ASP A 86 -4.45 -21.91 3.63
C ASP A 86 -3.38 -21.26 2.73
N LEU A 87 -3.79 -20.44 1.76
CA LEU A 87 -2.86 -19.75 0.87
C LEU A 87 -2.09 -18.65 1.63
N VAL A 88 -2.78 -17.86 2.43
CA VAL A 88 -2.20 -16.88 3.33
C VAL A 88 -1.21 -17.54 4.30
N ASP A 89 -1.55 -18.70 4.87
CA ASP A 89 -0.66 -19.47 5.73
C ASP A 89 0.66 -19.81 5.03
N GLN A 90 0.58 -20.33 3.80
CA GLN A 90 1.76 -20.68 3.01
C GLN A 90 2.64 -19.45 2.71
N PHE A 91 2.03 -18.30 2.38
CA PHE A 91 2.77 -17.06 2.16
C PHE A 91 3.42 -16.50 3.42
N LEU A 92 2.77 -16.58 4.59
CA LEU A 92 3.37 -16.16 5.85
C LEU A 92 4.62 -16.98 6.15
N ARG A 93 4.58 -18.28 5.93
CA ARG A 93 5.74 -19.16 6.09
C ARG A 93 6.85 -18.79 5.12
N TRP A 94 6.51 -18.68 3.83
CA TRP A 94 7.48 -18.38 2.79
C TRP A 94 8.15 -17.01 2.99
N PHE A 95 7.40 -15.97 3.36
CA PHE A 95 7.96 -14.63 3.67
C PHE A 95 8.92 -14.67 4.85
N GLY A 96 8.54 -15.34 5.93
CA GLY A 96 9.41 -15.45 7.09
C GLY A 96 10.68 -16.25 6.75
N GLU A 97 10.57 -17.36 6.02
CA GLU A 97 11.76 -18.10 5.57
C GLU A 97 12.67 -17.25 4.68
N CYS A 98 12.11 -16.55 3.70
CA CYS A 98 12.90 -15.63 2.87
C CYS A 98 13.68 -14.66 3.75
N TYR A 99 13.04 -14.06 4.75
CA TYR A 99 13.68 -13.12 5.64
C TYR A 99 14.76 -13.77 6.53
N THR A 100 14.46 -14.89 7.20
CA THR A 100 15.41 -15.57 8.09
C THR A 100 16.58 -16.22 7.35
N HIS A 101 16.48 -16.40 6.03
CA HIS A 101 17.59 -16.90 5.20
C HIS A 101 18.57 -15.81 4.76
N TYR A 102 18.16 -14.53 4.83
CA TYR A 102 18.98 -13.38 4.44
C TYR A 102 19.43 -12.52 5.62
N THR A 103 18.98 -12.83 6.83
CA THR A 103 19.23 -12.07 8.05
C THR A 103 19.52 -13.02 9.20
N ASP A 104 20.07 -12.50 10.29
CA ASP A 104 20.28 -13.25 11.53
C ASP A 104 19.01 -13.31 12.42
N TYR A 105 17.85 -12.94 11.88
CA TYR A 105 16.60 -12.99 12.62
C TYR A 105 16.08 -14.42 12.74
N GLU A 106 15.48 -14.70 13.89
CA GLU A 106 14.88 -16.00 14.17
C GLU A 106 13.37 -15.91 14.28
N TRP A 107 12.70 -17.02 13.96
CA TRP A 107 11.26 -17.15 14.19
C TRP A 107 10.92 -17.07 15.68
N CYS A 108 9.92 -16.26 16.01
CA CYS A 108 9.41 -16.16 17.36
C CYS A 108 7.87 -16.01 17.36
N TYR A 109 7.29 -16.21 18.54
CA TYR A 109 5.88 -15.93 18.76
C TYR A 109 5.68 -14.47 19.19
N SER A 110 4.71 -13.79 18.56
CA SER A 110 4.20 -12.50 19.02
C SER A 110 2.70 -12.57 19.29
N THR A 111 2.15 -11.60 20.04
CA THR A 111 0.69 -11.45 20.21
C THR A 111 -0.04 -11.16 18.90
N PHE A 112 0.68 -10.76 17.85
CA PHE A 112 0.15 -10.51 16.51
C PHE A 112 0.33 -11.71 15.56
N GLY A 113 0.84 -12.84 16.06
CA GLY A 113 1.04 -14.08 15.31
C GLY A 113 2.51 -14.41 15.01
N PRO A 114 2.78 -15.23 13.98
CA PRO A 114 4.12 -15.57 13.52
C PRO A 114 4.96 -14.32 13.26
N ALA A 115 6.12 -14.24 13.90
CA ALA A 115 7.01 -13.10 13.81
C ALA A 115 8.47 -13.54 13.68
N VAL A 116 9.31 -12.59 13.30
CA VAL A 116 10.77 -12.74 13.34
C VAL A 116 11.36 -11.69 14.26
N TYR A 117 12.46 -12.01 14.93
CA TYR A 117 13.12 -11.11 15.86
C TYR A 117 14.62 -11.37 15.92
N ASN A 118 15.38 -10.30 16.04
CA ASN A 118 16.80 -10.30 16.40
C ASN A 118 16.96 -9.31 17.55
N GLU A 119 17.49 -9.76 18.68
CA GLU A 119 17.70 -8.91 19.86
C GLU A 119 18.80 -7.87 19.61
N ASP A 120 19.82 -8.22 18.81
CA ASP A 120 20.96 -7.35 18.53
C ASP A 120 20.56 -6.15 17.64
N ASP A 121 19.53 -6.32 16.81
CA ASP A 121 19.01 -5.31 15.87
C ASP A 121 17.78 -4.53 16.41
N ASP A 122 17.43 -4.69 17.69
CA ASP A 122 16.35 -3.93 18.33
C ASP A 122 16.83 -2.96 19.43
N PRO A 123 17.70 -1.98 19.12
CA PRO A 123 18.19 -1.03 20.12
C PRO A 123 17.11 -0.09 20.66
N LYS A 124 15.93 -0.06 20.02
CA LYS A 124 14.79 0.81 20.37
C LYS A 124 13.69 0.08 21.14
N GLY A 125 13.75 -1.25 21.24
CA GLY A 125 12.70 -2.05 21.87
C GLY A 125 11.38 -2.03 21.08
N GLU A 126 11.44 -1.94 19.76
CA GLU A 126 10.27 -2.00 18.86
C GLU A 126 9.63 -3.41 18.86
N GLY A 127 10.40 -4.43 19.22
CA GLY A 127 9.95 -5.80 19.40
C GLY A 127 9.87 -6.63 18.12
N PRO A 128 9.24 -7.81 18.18
CA PRO A 128 9.19 -8.74 17.06
C PRO A 128 8.36 -8.21 15.88
N THR A 129 8.84 -8.40 14.66
CA THR A 129 8.11 -8.01 13.44
C THR A 129 7.20 -9.14 13.00
N ALA A 130 5.88 -8.94 13.09
CA ALA A 130 4.93 -9.93 12.61
C ALA A 130 4.95 -10.03 11.08
N VAL A 131 5.16 -11.23 10.55
CA VAL A 131 5.30 -11.49 9.11
C VAL A 131 4.04 -11.10 8.33
N ARG A 132 2.88 -11.13 9.01
CA ARG A 132 1.60 -10.70 8.43
C ARG A 132 1.59 -9.23 8.00
N PHE A 133 2.42 -8.37 8.61
CA PHE A 133 2.54 -6.98 8.17
C PHE A 133 3.09 -6.89 6.75
N TRP A 134 4.10 -7.69 6.40
CA TRP A 134 4.64 -7.70 5.04
C TRP A 134 3.62 -8.20 4.02
N LEU A 135 2.85 -9.24 4.35
CA LEU A 135 1.78 -9.73 3.46
C LEU A 135 0.72 -8.66 3.20
N ASN A 136 0.29 -7.97 4.25
CA ASN A 136 -0.67 -6.88 4.13
C ASN A 136 -0.11 -5.68 3.35
N TYR A 137 1.17 -5.35 3.52
CA TYR A 137 1.83 -4.30 2.76
C TYR A 137 2.03 -4.67 1.30
N ALA A 138 2.45 -5.89 0.99
CA ALA A 138 2.54 -6.36 -0.38
C ALA A 138 1.18 -6.34 -1.08
N ALA A 139 0.10 -6.72 -0.39
CA ALA A 139 -1.25 -6.68 -0.96
C ALA A 139 -1.76 -5.24 -1.19
N GLU A 140 -1.30 -4.27 -0.40
CA GLU A 140 -1.70 -2.86 -0.53
C GLU A 140 -0.85 -2.07 -1.53
N TYR A 141 0.46 -2.30 -1.48
CA TYR A 141 1.50 -1.50 -2.12
C TYR A 141 2.26 -2.24 -3.24
N GLY A 142 1.91 -3.50 -3.48
CA GLY A 142 2.57 -4.39 -4.43
C GLY A 142 3.74 -5.17 -3.82
N PHE A 143 4.03 -6.34 -4.37
CA PHE A 143 5.11 -7.22 -3.88
C PHE A 143 6.48 -6.53 -3.88
N ASP A 144 6.73 -5.68 -4.89
CA ASP A 144 7.95 -4.89 -5.03
C ASP A 144 8.28 -4.07 -3.78
N TYR A 145 7.26 -3.63 -3.04
CA TYR A 145 7.42 -2.84 -1.81
C TYR A 145 8.17 -3.61 -0.73
N ILE A 146 7.92 -4.92 -0.59
CA ILE A 146 8.58 -5.75 0.41
C ILE A 146 9.76 -6.54 -0.14
N ARG A 147 9.96 -6.57 -1.47
CA ARG A 147 10.99 -7.38 -2.13
C ARG A 147 12.39 -7.06 -1.60
N SER A 148 12.66 -5.81 -1.22
CA SER A 148 13.94 -5.39 -0.66
C SER A 148 14.26 -6.05 0.68
N HIS A 149 13.26 -6.47 1.46
CA HIS A 149 13.44 -7.17 2.74
C HIS A 149 13.94 -8.62 2.57
N PHE A 150 13.91 -9.17 1.36
CA PHE A 150 14.29 -10.56 1.08
C PHE A 150 15.62 -10.64 0.31
N ARG A 151 16.60 -9.79 0.66
CA ARG A 151 17.92 -9.75 0.03
C ARG A 151 19.04 -9.57 1.07
N PRO A 152 20.27 -10.04 0.80
CA PRO A 152 21.41 -9.80 1.68
C PRO A 152 21.69 -8.30 1.87
N GLU A 153 22.10 -7.89 3.08
CA GLU A 153 22.40 -6.47 3.39
C GLU A 153 23.47 -5.85 2.48
N SER A 154 24.43 -6.65 2.01
CA SER A 154 25.46 -6.19 1.07
C SER A 154 24.92 -5.82 -0.31
N GLU A 155 23.73 -6.32 -0.67
CA GLU A 155 23.00 -5.95 -1.88
C GLU A 155 21.94 -4.87 -1.62
N THR A 156 21.48 -4.68 -0.37
CA THR A 156 20.53 -3.62 -0.03
C THR A 156 21.19 -2.24 -0.12
N GLU A 157 22.48 -2.10 0.21
CA GLU A 157 23.18 -0.79 0.13
C GLU A 157 23.25 -0.24 -1.31
N TYR A 158 23.51 -1.11 -2.30
CA TYR A 158 23.53 -0.72 -3.72
C TYR A 158 22.12 -0.50 -4.30
N VAL A 159 21.15 -1.32 -3.88
CA VAL A 159 19.74 -1.16 -4.26
C VAL A 159 19.19 0.14 -3.67
N ASP A 160 19.59 0.50 -2.45
CA ASP A 160 19.19 1.74 -1.79
C ASP A 160 19.68 2.97 -2.54
N ASP A 161 20.90 2.98 -3.07
CA ASP A 161 21.43 4.12 -3.82
C ASP A 161 20.77 4.27 -5.20
N GLU A 162 20.54 3.17 -5.92
CA GLU A 162 19.81 3.22 -7.19
C GLU A 162 18.33 3.57 -6.96
N TYR A 163 17.70 3.00 -5.95
CA TYR A 163 16.34 3.31 -5.53
C TYR A 163 16.21 4.77 -5.12
N ARG A 164 17.08 5.28 -4.23
CA ARG A 164 17.14 6.69 -3.83
C ARG A 164 17.29 7.60 -5.06
N ARG A 165 18.14 7.23 -6.03
CA ARG A 165 18.31 7.99 -7.27
C ARG A 165 17.05 7.98 -8.14
N ARG A 166 16.39 6.83 -8.30
CA ARG A 166 15.13 6.70 -9.04
C ARG A 166 14.02 7.51 -8.36
N GLU A 167 13.88 7.39 -7.04
CA GLU A 167 12.92 8.17 -6.27
C GLU A 167 13.21 9.67 -6.39
N GLN A 168 14.46 10.11 -6.25
CA GLN A 168 14.83 11.51 -6.44
C GLN A 168 14.50 12.03 -7.85
N GLN A 169 14.73 11.21 -8.89
CA GLN A 169 14.35 11.55 -10.27
C GLN A 169 12.83 11.65 -10.42
N ARG A 170 12.07 10.70 -9.84
CA ARG A 170 10.59 10.73 -9.82
C ARG A 170 10.05 11.97 -9.11
N HIS A 171 10.59 12.29 -7.93
CA HIS A 171 10.26 13.50 -7.18
C HIS A 171 10.53 14.77 -8.00
N THR A 172 11.67 14.82 -8.67
CA THR A 172 12.04 15.96 -9.52
C THR A 172 11.10 16.12 -10.71
N ALA A 173 10.79 15.03 -11.41
CA ALA A 173 9.87 15.00 -12.54
C ALA A 173 8.45 15.42 -12.11
N ALA A 174 7.97 14.89 -10.99
CA ALA A 174 6.66 15.21 -10.46
C ALA A 174 6.56 16.68 -10.04
N ALA A 175 7.60 17.24 -9.40
CA ALA A 175 7.63 18.66 -9.06
C ALA A 175 7.59 19.55 -10.30
N ALA A 176 8.34 19.21 -11.35
CA ALA A 176 8.26 19.93 -12.62
C ALA A 176 6.88 19.82 -13.29
N ALA A 177 6.25 18.63 -13.22
CA ALA A 177 4.89 18.42 -13.71
C ALA A 177 3.86 19.24 -12.93
N LEU A 178 3.98 19.30 -11.60
CA LEU A 178 3.11 20.14 -10.77
C LEU A 178 3.26 21.62 -11.13
N GLN A 179 4.49 22.14 -11.30
CA GLN A 179 4.68 23.54 -11.67
C GLN A 179 4.01 23.86 -13.01
N ARG A 180 4.14 22.96 -14.01
CA ARG A 180 3.42 23.11 -15.29
C ARG A 180 1.91 23.13 -15.09
N PHE A 181 1.36 22.26 -14.24
CA PHE A 181 -0.07 22.23 -13.93
C PHE A 181 -0.53 23.52 -13.22
N LEU A 182 0.20 24.01 -12.23
CA LEU A 182 -0.16 25.22 -11.48
C LEU A 182 -0.10 26.49 -12.32
N HIS A 183 0.79 26.52 -13.33
CA HIS A 183 0.91 27.63 -14.28
C HIS A 183 0.01 27.49 -15.52
N ALA A 184 -0.62 26.33 -15.73
CA ALA A 184 -1.56 26.15 -16.83
C ALA A 184 -2.79 27.04 -16.62
N SER A 185 -3.23 27.70 -17.69
CA SER A 185 -4.48 28.45 -17.65
C SER A 185 -5.67 27.47 -17.60
N PRO A 186 -6.74 27.79 -16.86
CA PRO A 186 -7.95 26.97 -16.78
C PRO A 186 -8.74 27.07 -18.10
N GLY A 187 -8.23 26.45 -19.14
CA GLY A 187 -8.94 26.18 -20.39
C GLY A 187 -9.65 24.82 -20.35
N PRO A 188 -10.57 24.57 -21.30
CA PRO A 188 -11.13 23.23 -21.49
C PRO A 188 -10.00 22.23 -21.73
N SER A 189 -10.08 21.06 -21.11
CA SER A 189 -9.06 20.03 -21.29
C SER A 189 -9.24 19.33 -22.64
N ALA A 190 -8.27 18.50 -23.02
CA ALA A 190 -8.42 17.62 -24.19
C ALA A 190 -9.46 16.49 -23.95
N ASN A 191 -9.99 16.35 -22.74
CA ASN A 191 -10.87 15.27 -22.33
C ASN A 191 -12.28 15.80 -21.94
N PRO A 192 -13.27 15.72 -22.84
CA PRO A 192 -14.61 16.25 -22.57
C PRO A 192 -15.33 15.51 -21.43
N ALA A 193 -15.00 14.24 -21.17
CA ALA A 193 -15.57 13.50 -20.04
C ALA A 193 -15.07 14.05 -18.70
N TRP A 194 -13.78 14.37 -18.62
CA TRP A 194 -13.20 15.08 -17.47
C TRP A 194 -13.82 16.47 -17.29
N ASP A 195 -13.95 17.25 -18.37
CA ASP A 195 -14.52 18.60 -18.30
C ASP A 195 -15.97 18.59 -17.78
N ALA A 196 -16.77 17.62 -18.21
CA ALA A 196 -18.12 17.42 -17.71
C ALA A 196 -18.15 17.00 -16.23
N TRP A 197 -17.23 16.13 -15.80
CA TRP A 197 -17.12 15.67 -14.42
C TRP A 197 -16.65 16.78 -13.47
N ILE A 198 -15.67 17.59 -13.88
CA ILE A 198 -15.10 18.65 -13.03
C ILE A 198 -15.95 19.93 -13.00
N ALA A 199 -16.95 20.02 -13.87
CA ALA A 199 -17.82 21.18 -13.98
C ALA A 199 -18.38 21.62 -12.61
N PRO A 200 -18.25 22.91 -12.23
CA PRO A 200 -18.60 23.36 -10.88
C PRO A 200 -20.04 23.02 -10.45
N TYR A 201 -21.01 23.19 -11.35
CA TYR A 201 -22.42 22.89 -11.05
C TYR A 201 -22.65 21.42 -10.69
N ARG A 202 -21.91 20.52 -11.33
CA ARG A 202 -22.02 19.07 -11.13
C ARG A 202 -21.42 18.69 -9.78
N ARG A 203 -20.24 19.22 -9.46
CA ARG A 203 -19.60 18.99 -8.15
C ARG A 203 -20.46 19.50 -7.00
N VAL A 204 -21.01 20.72 -7.11
CA VAL A 204 -21.93 21.27 -6.10
C VAL A 204 -23.14 20.35 -5.92
N ARG A 205 -23.74 19.86 -7.01
CA ARG A 205 -24.88 18.93 -6.92
C ARG A 205 -24.53 17.64 -6.20
N GLN A 206 -23.40 17.00 -6.54
CA GLN A 206 -22.97 15.75 -5.92
C GLN A 206 -22.60 15.93 -4.45
N LEU A 207 -21.90 17.02 -4.12
CA LEU A 207 -21.64 17.40 -2.74
C LEU A 207 -22.95 17.56 -1.96
N GLN A 208 -23.89 18.36 -2.47
CA GLN A 208 -25.17 18.60 -1.77
C GLN A 208 -25.94 17.30 -1.54
N THR A 209 -26.01 16.41 -2.54
CA THR A 209 -26.70 15.12 -2.37
C THR A 209 -26.05 14.28 -1.27
N PHE A 210 -24.72 14.28 -1.17
CA PHE A 210 -24.03 13.61 -0.06
C PHE A 210 -24.34 14.27 1.29
N LEU A 211 -24.27 15.60 1.36
CA LEU A 211 -24.56 16.36 2.57
C LEU A 211 -26.00 16.12 3.07
N ASP A 212 -26.97 16.03 2.16
CA ASP A 212 -28.36 15.71 2.47
C ASP A 212 -28.47 14.32 3.14
N HIS A 213 -27.68 13.33 2.71
CA HIS A 213 -27.67 11.99 3.31
C HIS A 213 -27.16 11.97 4.76
N ILE A 214 -26.26 12.88 5.10
CA ILE A 214 -25.69 12.99 6.46
C ILE A 214 -26.39 14.06 7.31
N GLY A 215 -27.34 14.79 6.72
CA GLY A 215 -28.15 15.82 7.38
C GLY A 215 -27.40 17.14 7.60
N TRP A 216 -26.53 17.51 6.66
CA TRP A 216 -25.73 18.73 6.70
C TRP A 216 -26.17 19.73 5.64
N ASP A 217 -26.17 21.02 5.99
CA ASP A 217 -26.48 22.10 5.05
C ASP A 217 -25.25 22.52 4.22
N ASP A 218 -24.05 22.53 4.82
CA ASP A 218 -22.76 22.79 4.19
C ASP A 218 -21.65 22.05 4.96
N LEU A 219 -20.47 21.96 4.36
CA LEU A 219 -19.25 21.51 5.04
C LEU A 219 -18.90 22.47 6.18
N PRO A 220 -18.46 21.96 7.36
CA PRO A 220 -18.05 22.82 8.46
C PRO A 220 -16.81 23.67 8.10
N PRO A 221 -16.60 24.82 8.77
CA PRO A 221 -15.46 25.69 8.50
C PRO A 221 -14.11 25.04 8.89
N GLN A 222 -14.12 24.05 9.77
CA GLN A 222 -12.95 23.30 10.19
C GLN A 222 -13.21 21.80 10.05
N PRO A 223 -12.17 20.97 9.82
CA PRO A 223 -12.31 19.53 9.85
C PRO A 223 -12.73 19.10 11.26
N TRP A 224 -13.65 18.16 11.32
CA TRP A 224 -14.22 17.65 12.57
C TRP A 224 -13.22 16.80 13.35
N SER A 225 -13.45 16.62 14.67
CA SER A 225 -12.67 15.73 15.53
C SER A 225 -12.88 14.27 15.10
N ASP A 226 -11.83 13.44 15.17
CA ASP A 226 -11.87 12.03 14.73
C ASP A 226 -12.71 11.13 15.64
N ASP A 227 -13.08 11.61 16.83
CA ASP A 227 -13.98 10.98 17.80
C ASP A 227 -15.40 11.58 17.81
N SER A 228 -15.74 12.48 16.87
CA SER A 228 -17.06 13.11 16.85
C SER A 228 -18.16 12.17 16.36
N ALA A 229 -19.39 12.36 16.87
CA ALA A 229 -20.56 11.60 16.45
C ALA A 229 -20.84 11.71 14.93
N ASP A 230 -20.39 12.79 14.30
CA ASP A 230 -20.48 12.97 12.85
C ASP A 230 -19.54 12.04 12.08
N VAL A 231 -18.31 11.80 12.56
CA VAL A 231 -17.38 10.82 11.98
C VAL A 231 -17.99 9.43 12.01
N GLU A 232 -18.53 9.06 13.16
CA GLU A 232 -19.14 7.74 13.36
C GLU A 232 -20.33 7.56 12.41
N ARG A 233 -21.20 8.57 12.30
CA ARG A 233 -22.34 8.59 11.39
C ARG A 233 -21.92 8.44 9.93
N ILE A 234 -20.92 9.21 9.48
CA ILE A 234 -20.43 9.13 8.11
C ILE A 234 -19.77 7.78 7.86
N GLY A 235 -18.93 7.30 8.78
CA GLY A 235 -18.29 5.98 8.69
C GLY A 235 -19.32 4.85 8.60
N ALA A 236 -20.39 4.90 9.38
CA ALA A 236 -21.50 3.95 9.30
C ALA A 236 -22.22 4.02 7.95
N LEU A 237 -22.54 5.23 7.46
CA LEU A 237 -23.16 5.42 6.14
C LEU A 237 -22.30 4.84 5.01
N LEU A 238 -20.98 5.10 5.05
CA LEU A 238 -20.04 4.57 4.07
C LEU A 238 -19.95 3.04 4.11
N THR A 239 -19.97 2.46 5.31
CA THR A 239 -19.97 1.00 5.49
C THR A 239 -21.25 0.37 4.94
N ASP A 240 -22.40 1.02 5.17
CA ASP A 240 -23.70 0.57 4.67
C ASP A 240 -23.78 0.65 3.13
N TRP A 241 -23.24 1.72 2.53
CA TRP A 241 -23.20 1.87 1.08
C TRP A 241 -22.21 0.92 0.41
N PHE A 242 -21.06 0.70 1.06
CA PHE A 242 -19.93 -0.03 0.50
C PHE A 242 -19.40 -1.08 1.48
N PRO A 243 -20.14 -2.20 1.66
CA PRO A 243 -19.72 -3.25 2.58
C PRO A 243 -18.41 -3.96 2.18
N ASN A 244 -17.94 -3.77 0.94
CA ASN A 244 -16.68 -4.29 0.42
C ASN A 244 -16.25 -3.50 -0.83
N ARG A 245 -15.01 -3.70 -1.30
CA ARG A 245 -14.50 -3.06 -2.53
C ARG A 245 -15.36 -3.31 -3.76
N LYS A 246 -15.93 -4.52 -3.92
CA LYS A 246 -16.79 -4.83 -5.07
C LYS A 246 -18.01 -3.91 -5.12
N ALA A 247 -18.60 -3.58 -3.97
CA ALA A 247 -19.71 -2.64 -3.87
C ALA A 247 -19.32 -1.21 -4.30
N MET A 248 -18.06 -0.80 -4.11
CA MET A 248 -17.57 0.54 -4.49
C MET A 248 -17.52 0.76 -6.01
N VAL A 249 -17.35 -0.32 -6.78
CA VAL A 249 -17.28 -0.29 -8.25
C VAL A 249 -18.53 -0.87 -8.91
N ALA A 250 -19.54 -1.24 -8.14
CA ALA A 250 -20.78 -1.80 -8.67
C ALA A 250 -21.58 -0.71 -9.41
N PRO A 251 -22.15 -1.00 -10.60
CA PRO A 251 -22.90 -0.02 -11.39
C PRO A 251 -24.04 0.67 -10.63
N GLU A 252 -24.74 -0.06 -9.75
CA GLU A 252 -25.81 0.45 -8.90
C GLU A 252 -25.34 1.46 -7.83
N ASN A 253 -24.05 1.50 -7.56
CA ASN A 253 -23.42 2.35 -6.55
C ASN A 253 -22.57 3.47 -7.16
N THR A 254 -22.49 3.59 -8.49
CA THR A 254 -21.65 4.60 -9.17
C THR A 254 -21.94 6.02 -8.70
N ASP A 255 -23.22 6.40 -8.56
CA ASP A 255 -23.60 7.73 -8.08
C ASP A 255 -23.16 7.96 -6.62
N ARG A 256 -23.26 6.95 -5.76
CA ARG A 256 -22.81 7.05 -4.36
C ARG A 256 -21.29 7.16 -4.27
N ALA A 257 -20.57 6.35 -5.04
CA ALA A 257 -19.11 6.37 -5.07
C ALA A 257 -18.63 7.76 -5.51
N ASP A 258 -19.28 8.31 -6.54
CA ASP A 258 -19.01 9.64 -7.04
C ASP A 258 -19.33 10.75 -6.03
N GLN A 259 -20.46 10.68 -5.33
CA GLN A 259 -20.80 11.59 -4.23
C GLN A 259 -19.72 11.63 -3.15
N VAL A 260 -19.23 10.47 -2.73
CA VAL A 260 -18.17 10.37 -1.72
C VAL A 260 -16.84 10.91 -2.25
N VAL A 261 -16.48 10.58 -3.49
CA VAL A 261 -15.26 11.11 -4.12
C VAL A 261 -15.30 12.64 -4.19
N VAL A 262 -16.43 13.22 -4.61
CA VAL A 262 -16.60 14.68 -4.66
C VAL A 262 -16.52 15.26 -3.25
N PHE A 263 -17.24 14.69 -2.28
CA PHE A 263 -17.19 15.13 -0.88
C PHE A 263 -15.76 15.16 -0.33
N LEU A 264 -15.01 14.07 -0.48
CA LEU A 264 -13.61 13.98 -0.02
C LEU A 264 -12.71 15.01 -0.72
N GLY A 265 -12.90 15.21 -2.01
CA GLY A 265 -12.14 16.23 -2.74
C GLY A 265 -12.49 17.66 -2.34
N GLU A 266 -13.76 17.97 -2.08
CA GLU A 266 -14.17 19.28 -1.57
C GLU A 266 -13.63 19.52 -0.15
N CYS A 267 -13.53 18.48 0.70
CA CYS A 267 -12.82 18.58 1.97
C CYS A 267 -11.33 18.89 1.77
N LEU A 268 -10.64 18.22 0.83
CA LEU A 268 -9.24 18.48 0.53
C LEU A 268 -9.00 19.86 -0.11
N ILE A 269 -9.94 20.35 -0.92
CA ILE A 269 -9.93 21.72 -1.44
C ILE A 269 -10.08 22.71 -0.28
N ARG A 270 -11.08 22.52 0.58
CA ARG A 270 -11.43 23.46 1.65
C ARG A 270 -10.38 23.51 2.78
N TYR A 271 -9.85 22.36 3.18
CA TYR A 271 -8.96 22.24 4.35
C TYR A 271 -7.47 22.08 4.00
N GLY A 272 -7.14 21.77 2.74
CA GLY A 272 -5.76 21.59 2.29
C GLY A 272 -5.39 22.37 1.03
N HIS A 273 -6.27 23.26 0.54
CA HIS A 273 -6.06 24.03 -0.70
C HIS A 273 -5.81 23.14 -1.93
N GLY A 274 -6.42 21.96 -1.92
CA GLY A 274 -6.28 20.98 -2.99
C GLY A 274 -6.80 21.48 -4.35
N ARG A 275 -6.35 20.85 -5.43
CA ARG A 275 -6.83 21.08 -6.80
C ARG A 275 -6.99 19.78 -7.54
N TRP A 276 -8.15 19.60 -8.17
CA TRP A 276 -8.43 18.46 -9.03
C TRP A 276 -7.65 18.53 -10.35
N PHE A 277 -7.23 17.37 -10.84
CA PHE A 277 -6.62 17.15 -12.15
C PHE A 277 -6.96 15.74 -12.66
N ASP A 278 -6.88 15.54 -13.97
CA ASP A 278 -6.99 14.21 -14.59
C ASP A 278 -5.62 13.53 -14.55
N ARG A 279 -5.47 12.48 -13.74
CA ARG A 279 -4.19 11.75 -13.59
C ARG A 279 -3.69 11.20 -14.92
N ARG A 280 -4.58 10.83 -15.85
CA ARG A 280 -4.17 10.30 -17.16
C ARG A 280 -3.43 11.36 -17.98
N GLN A 281 -3.77 12.63 -17.81
CA GLN A 281 -3.11 13.76 -18.48
C GLN A 281 -1.82 14.18 -17.77
N TYR A 282 -1.73 13.95 -16.46
CA TYR A 282 -0.60 14.35 -15.62
C TYR A 282 0.00 13.17 -14.84
N HIS A 283 0.25 12.04 -15.51
CA HIS A 283 0.72 10.80 -14.87
C HIS A 283 2.05 11.00 -14.13
N GLU A 284 2.89 11.92 -14.60
CA GLU A 284 4.18 12.29 -13.98
C GLU A 284 4.00 13.00 -12.62
N MET A 285 2.86 13.67 -12.38
CA MET A 285 2.59 14.31 -11.07
C MET A 285 2.31 13.29 -9.98
N HIS A 286 2.01 12.05 -10.34
CA HIS A 286 1.60 11.06 -9.38
C HIS A 286 2.79 10.50 -8.60
N LEU A 287 3.12 11.20 -7.52
CA LEU A 287 3.94 10.65 -6.44
C LEU A 287 3.02 9.73 -5.65
N VAL A 288 3.00 8.45 -6.03
CA VAL A 288 2.44 7.43 -5.16
C VAL A 288 3.35 7.40 -3.94
N HIS A 289 2.93 8.00 -2.83
CA HIS A 289 3.50 7.57 -1.56
C HIS A 289 3.07 6.10 -1.43
N MET A 290 4.05 5.20 -1.56
CA MET A 290 3.89 3.75 -1.32
C MET A 290 3.13 2.94 -2.40
N GLY A 291 3.13 3.31 -3.68
CA GLY A 291 2.72 2.36 -4.75
C GLY A 291 1.34 1.67 -4.57
N GLU A 292 0.27 2.38 -4.19
CA GLU A 292 -1.09 1.79 -4.09
C GLU A 292 -1.45 1.02 -5.37
N LYS A 293 -1.40 -0.31 -5.28
CA LYS A 293 -1.56 -1.22 -6.41
C LYS A 293 -3.03 -1.39 -6.81
N SER A 294 -3.94 -1.16 -5.86
CA SER A 294 -5.38 -1.40 -6.01
C SER A 294 -6.18 -0.09 -6.03
N ILE A 295 -5.77 0.86 -6.87
CA ILE A 295 -6.58 2.05 -7.17
C ILE A 295 -7.82 1.57 -7.92
N LEU A 296 -9.00 1.79 -7.33
CA LEU A 296 -10.25 1.44 -7.99
C LEU A 296 -10.43 2.27 -9.27
N THR A 297 -10.75 1.59 -10.37
CA THR A 297 -11.20 2.28 -11.59
C THR A 297 -12.67 2.65 -11.42
N LEU A 298 -12.93 3.88 -11.00
CA LEU A 298 -14.28 4.39 -10.76
C LEU A 298 -14.91 5.07 -11.99
N TYR A 299 -14.07 5.50 -12.95
CA TYR A 299 -14.49 6.30 -14.08
C TYR A 299 -13.88 5.78 -15.39
N ASP A 300 -14.69 5.80 -16.44
CA ASP A 300 -14.25 5.50 -17.79
C ASP A 300 -13.66 6.74 -18.45
N GLY A 301 -12.50 6.59 -19.08
CA GLY A 301 -11.90 7.63 -19.91
C GLY A 301 -11.11 8.74 -19.17
N PHE A 302 -11.21 8.84 -17.85
CA PHE A 302 -10.42 9.77 -17.02
C PHE A 302 -10.12 9.17 -15.65
N GLU A 303 -9.24 9.82 -14.89
CA GLU A 303 -8.91 9.36 -13.53
C GLU A 303 -8.74 10.56 -12.59
N PRO A 304 -9.79 10.93 -11.83
CA PRO A 304 -9.72 12.08 -10.95
C PRO A 304 -8.65 11.89 -9.88
N ALA A 305 -7.77 12.88 -9.79
CA ALA A 305 -6.82 12.98 -8.70
C ALA A 305 -6.80 14.41 -8.17
N ILE A 306 -6.50 14.56 -6.90
CA ILE A 306 -6.37 15.86 -6.25
C ILE A 306 -4.93 16.04 -5.79
N VAL A 307 -4.33 17.16 -6.17
CA VAL A 307 -3.04 17.58 -5.65
C VAL A 307 -3.27 18.51 -4.48
N VAL A 308 -2.60 18.25 -3.37
CA VAL A 308 -2.59 19.08 -2.17
C VAL A 308 -1.19 19.69 -2.05
N PRO A 309 -1.03 21.01 -2.29
CA PRO A 309 0.26 21.68 -2.15
C PRO A 309 0.73 21.57 -0.70
N HIS A 310 2.02 21.26 -0.48
CA HIS A 310 2.55 21.13 0.88
C HIS A 310 3.84 21.94 1.02
N THR A 311 3.86 22.92 1.91
CA THR A 311 5.01 23.84 2.03
C THR A 311 6.19 23.22 2.78
N THR A 312 5.97 22.27 3.69
CA THR A 312 7.04 21.61 4.45
C THR A 312 6.65 20.19 4.89
N THR A 313 7.09 19.16 4.17
CA THR A 313 7.09 17.80 4.75
C THR A 313 8.45 17.53 5.40
N ASN A 314 8.47 16.79 6.50
CA ASN A 314 9.70 16.23 7.07
C ASN A 314 10.42 15.26 6.11
N TYR A 315 9.76 14.90 5.00
CA TYR A 315 10.24 13.99 3.97
C TYR A 315 10.80 14.71 2.73
N GLY A 316 10.82 16.05 2.71
CA GLY A 316 11.32 16.83 1.56
C GLY A 316 10.44 16.76 0.30
N ILE A 317 9.24 16.20 0.40
CA ILE A 317 8.27 16.08 -0.70
C ILE A 317 7.38 17.33 -0.72
N PRO A 318 7.31 18.09 -1.84
CA PRO A 318 6.64 19.40 -1.89
C PRO A 318 5.11 19.37 -2.08
N PHE A 319 4.51 18.19 -2.26
CA PHE A 319 3.05 18.03 -2.43
C PHE A 319 2.67 16.55 -2.37
N PHE A 320 1.38 16.28 -2.16
CA PHE A 320 0.82 14.94 -2.29
C PHE A 320 -0.25 14.90 -3.37
N THR A 321 -0.36 13.77 -4.05
CA THR A 321 -1.46 13.50 -5.00
C THR A 321 -2.27 12.32 -4.51
N TYR A 322 -3.60 12.46 -4.50
CA TYR A 322 -4.51 11.41 -4.10
C TYR A 322 -5.47 11.10 -5.23
N VAL A 323 -5.52 9.84 -5.64
CA VAL A 323 -6.45 9.40 -6.69
C VAL A 323 -7.78 9.07 -6.07
N ALA A 324 -8.89 9.44 -6.71
CA ALA A 324 -10.24 9.14 -6.25
C ALA A 324 -10.43 7.65 -5.92
N GLY A 325 -9.88 6.77 -6.77
CA GLY A 325 -9.91 5.32 -6.58
C GLY A 325 -9.13 4.80 -5.36
N GLY A 326 -8.22 5.59 -4.79
CA GLY A 326 -7.54 5.30 -3.52
C GLY A 326 -8.19 6.00 -2.31
N LEU A 327 -8.72 7.21 -2.52
CA LEU A 327 -9.42 7.98 -1.47
C LEU A 327 -10.69 7.28 -0.97
N LEU A 328 -11.51 6.74 -1.89
CA LEU A 328 -12.77 6.10 -1.53
C LEU A 328 -12.56 4.86 -0.63
N PRO A 329 -11.74 3.84 -1.01
CA PRO A 329 -11.47 2.70 -0.12
C PRO A 329 -10.92 3.11 1.23
N ARG A 330 -10.03 4.11 1.27
CA ARG A 330 -9.44 4.60 2.51
C ARG A 330 -10.48 5.22 3.44
N ALA A 331 -11.40 6.01 2.88
CA ALA A 331 -12.49 6.62 3.62
C ALA A 331 -13.50 5.59 4.14
N VAL A 332 -13.85 4.58 3.34
CA VAL A 332 -14.77 3.51 3.77
C VAL A 332 -14.13 2.66 4.87
N ASN A 333 -12.85 2.29 4.73
CA ASN A 333 -12.16 1.44 5.70
C ASN A 333 -11.96 2.13 7.05
N ASN A 334 -11.62 3.43 7.05
CA ASN A 334 -11.42 4.18 8.29
C ASN A 334 -11.64 5.68 8.07
N PHE A 335 -12.90 6.11 8.17
CA PHE A 335 -13.23 7.52 8.01
C PHE A 335 -12.57 8.40 9.08
N ALA A 336 -12.47 7.95 10.34
CA ALA A 336 -11.73 8.65 11.40
C ALA A 336 -10.24 8.83 11.06
N GLY A 337 -9.64 7.87 10.36
CA GLY A 337 -8.28 7.97 9.84
C GLY A 337 -8.16 9.05 8.74
N MET A 338 -9.17 9.16 7.87
CA MET A 338 -9.25 10.20 6.86
C MET A 338 -9.36 11.60 7.49
N THR A 339 -9.98 11.72 8.66
CA THR A 339 -10.25 13.01 9.28
C THR A 339 -9.05 13.54 10.02
N ARG A 340 -8.31 12.65 10.72
CA ARG A 340 -6.96 12.96 11.20
C ARG A 340 -6.04 13.43 10.08
N PHE A 341 -6.15 12.78 8.93
CA PHE A 341 -5.39 13.15 7.74
C PHE A 341 -5.78 14.55 7.23
N LEU A 342 -7.08 14.89 7.17
CA LEU A 342 -7.56 16.24 6.81
C LEU A 342 -7.15 17.32 7.84
N GLN A 343 -7.26 17.00 9.14
CA GLN A 343 -6.79 17.87 10.23
C GLN A 343 -5.30 18.16 10.13
N GLY A 344 -4.51 17.19 9.67
CA GLY A 344 -3.09 17.36 9.40
C GLY A 344 -2.82 18.56 8.49
N PHE A 345 -3.58 18.72 7.40
CA PHE A 345 -3.42 19.88 6.52
C PHE A 345 -3.87 21.19 7.18
N HIS A 346 -5.01 21.19 7.89
CA HIS A 346 -5.53 22.40 8.51
C HIS A 346 -4.63 22.94 9.64
N GLY A 347 -4.09 22.05 10.48
CA GLY A 347 -3.22 22.42 11.60
C GLY A 347 -1.85 22.98 11.20
N MET A 348 -1.49 22.90 9.91
CA MET A 348 -0.26 23.48 9.38
C MET A 348 -0.43 24.95 8.97
N ASP A 349 -1.60 25.34 8.44
CA ASP A 349 -1.90 26.74 8.10
C ASP A 349 -1.93 27.63 9.34
N ALA A 350 -2.49 27.14 10.46
CA ALA A 350 -2.55 27.90 11.72
C ALA A 350 -1.17 28.18 12.37
N ARG A 351 -0.07 27.62 11.82
CA ARG A 351 1.31 27.91 12.25
C ARG A 351 2.05 28.86 11.31
N LEU A 352 1.44 29.23 10.20
CA LEU A 352 1.98 30.15 9.19
C LEU A 352 1.36 31.55 9.28
N GLU A 353 0.26 31.69 10.03
CA GLU A 353 -0.29 32.96 10.55
C GLU A 353 0.27 33.27 11.94
#